data_AF-A0A7J6W4I2-F1
#
_entry.id   AF-A0A7J6W4I2-F1
#
_cell.length_a   1.000
_cell.length_b   1.000
_cell.length_c   1.000
_cell.angle_alpha   90.00
_cell.angle_beta   90.00
_cell.angle_gamma   90.00
#
_symmetry.space_group_name_H-M   'P 1'
#
loop_
_entity.id
_entity.type
_entity.pdbx_description
1 polymer ?
#
loop_
_entity_poly.entity_id
_entity_poly.type
_entity_poly.pdbx_seq_one_letter_code
_entity_poly.pdbx_strand_id
1 'polypeptide(L)'
;MQSQAQDKFSQYYEKYIGLQETNIHQLLSVSRNPSNEQQHKALVSKVLYLYKEYYTMKWAGAHEDVLGFYSPTWLSPLEIAHLWITGWKPSITFKLITSLRQARISGSSLVNLTDEQVKRLEKLRLKISEEEEKVEREMERHQVSIADKKMLQLARLSTGQMKEHKEIAEELKRLVDVAMNNLLVGLEKMMKAADCVRLKAIKEVLDLLTPLQSVDFMVASLMLQIQLRNWGKRRHSRTMI
;
A
#
# COMPACT_ATOMS: atom_id res chain seq x y z
N MET A 1 -14.07 -17.32 -6.96
CA MET A 1 -13.65 -18.02 -5.73
C MET A 1 -12.44 -17.31 -5.17
N GLN A 2 -12.43 -17.01 -3.87
CA GLN A 2 -11.23 -16.52 -3.19
C GLN A 2 -10.19 -17.63 -3.14
N SER A 3 -8.91 -17.28 -3.30
CA SER A 3 -7.81 -18.23 -3.16
C SER A 3 -7.49 -18.45 -1.69
N GLN A 4 -6.84 -19.57 -1.37
CA GLN A 4 -6.38 -19.85 -0.01
C GLN A 4 -5.43 -18.75 0.52
N ALA A 5 -4.61 -18.16 -0.36
CA ALA A 5 -3.73 -17.03 -0.03
C ALA A 5 -4.54 -15.79 0.35
N GLN A 6 -5.61 -15.46 -0.40
CA GLN A 6 -6.51 -14.36 -0.08
C GLN A 6 -7.22 -14.57 1.27
N ASP A 7 -7.70 -15.78 1.56
CA ASP A 7 -8.38 -16.08 2.82
C ASP A 7 -7.45 -15.93 4.03
N LYS A 8 -6.24 -16.50 3.93
CA LYS A 8 -5.19 -16.36 4.96
C LYS A 8 -4.83 -14.89 5.18
N PHE A 9 -4.63 -14.13 4.10
CA PHE A 9 -4.26 -12.72 4.21
C PHE A 9 -5.41 -11.86 4.76
N SER A 10 -6.66 -12.15 4.38
CA SER A 10 -7.85 -11.49 4.91
C SER A 10 -7.96 -11.63 6.43
N GLN A 11 -7.78 -12.86 6.95
CA GLN A 11 -7.77 -13.11 8.39
C GLN A 11 -6.62 -12.41 9.10
N TYR A 12 -5.43 -12.39 8.48
CA TYR A 12 -4.29 -11.64 8.99
C TYR A 12 -4.57 -10.12 9.01
N TYR A 13 -5.20 -9.59 7.97
CA TYR A 13 -5.48 -8.16 7.82
C TYR A 13 -6.40 -7.65 8.94
N GLU A 14 -7.45 -8.39 9.29
CA GLU A 14 -8.32 -8.00 10.41
C GLU A 14 -7.58 -7.95 11.75
N LYS A 15 -6.69 -8.93 12.01
CA LYS A 15 -5.83 -8.93 13.20
C LYS A 15 -4.87 -7.73 13.19
N TYR A 16 -4.27 -7.45 12.03
CA TYR A 16 -3.39 -6.31 11.84
C TYR A 16 -4.12 -4.98 12.13
N ILE A 17 -5.37 -4.82 11.67
CA ILE A 17 -6.19 -3.64 11.99
C ILE A 17 -6.43 -3.50 13.49
N GLY A 18 -6.80 -4.57 14.19
CA GLY A 18 -6.98 -4.54 15.65
C GLY A 18 -5.69 -4.17 16.42
N LEU A 19 -4.52 -4.63 15.93
CA LEU A 19 -3.22 -4.22 16.48
C LEU A 19 -2.94 -2.73 16.24
N GLN A 20 -3.33 -2.18 15.09
CA GLN A 20 -3.18 -0.75 14.82
C GLN A 20 -4.07 0.09 15.74
N GLU A 21 -5.31 -0.32 16.00
CA GLU A 21 -6.18 0.36 16.98
C GLU A 21 -5.56 0.36 18.38
N THR A 22 -5.00 -0.77 18.81
CA THR A 22 -4.27 -0.86 20.07
C THR A 22 -3.06 0.09 20.11
N ASN A 23 -2.29 0.16 19.02
CA ASN A 23 -1.14 1.07 18.92
C ASN A 23 -1.57 2.54 18.97
N ILE A 24 -2.69 2.92 18.33
CA ILE A 24 -3.24 4.28 18.42
C ILE A 24 -3.49 4.66 19.89
N HIS A 25 -4.15 3.78 20.67
CA HIS A 25 -4.40 4.04 22.08
C HIS A 25 -3.10 4.21 22.89
N GLN A 26 -2.10 3.37 22.65
CA GLN A 26 -0.81 3.47 23.34
C GLN A 26 -0.08 4.77 22.98
N LEU A 27 -0.03 5.13 21.71
CA LEU A 27 0.58 6.38 21.24
C LEU A 27 -0.14 7.62 21.80
N LEU A 28 -1.46 7.60 21.91
CA LEU A 28 -2.25 8.70 22.49
C LEU A 28 -2.05 8.83 24.02
N SER A 29 -1.81 7.71 24.70
CA SER A 29 -1.61 7.68 26.16
C SER A 29 -0.20 8.09 26.62
N VAL A 30 0.76 8.21 25.70
CA VAL A 30 2.15 8.48 26.06
C VAL A 30 2.31 9.90 26.62
N SER A 31 3.17 10.04 27.63
CA SER A 31 3.49 11.36 28.16
C SER A 31 4.03 12.28 27.07
N ARG A 32 3.49 13.49 26.98
CA ARG A 32 3.87 14.50 25.98
C ARG A 32 5.16 15.26 26.34
N ASN A 33 5.76 14.98 27.51
CA ASN A 33 7.01 15.62 27.93
C ASN A 33 8.15 15.20 26.97
N PRO A 34 8.86 16.15 26.32
CA PRO A 34 9.99 15.85 25.45
C PRO A 34 11.11 15.02 26.10
N SER A 35 11.25 15.07 27.43
CA SER A 35 12.23 14.26 28.15
C SER A 35 11.95 12.75 28.11
N ASN A 36 10.74 12.32 27.73
CA ASN A 36 10.36 10.91 27.58
C ASN A 36 10.72 10.33 26.19
N GLU A 37 11.78 10.85 25.58
CA GLU A 37 12.19 10.55 24.22
C GLU A 37 12.34 9.04 23.95
N GLN A 38 12.89 8.30 24.91
CA GLN A 38 13.09 6.86 24.80
C GLN A 38 11.76 6.10 24.70
N GLN A 39 10.73 6.55 25.43
CA GLN A 39 9.40 5.95 25.38
C GLN A 39 8.71 6.25 24.03
N HIS A 40 8.85 7.48 23.52
CA HIS A 40 8.35 7.84 22.19
C HIS A 40 8.99 6.98 21.10
N LYS A 41 10.32 6.85 21.11
CA LYS A 41 11.07 6.00 20.18
C LYS A 41 10.61 4.54 20.25
N ALA A 42 10.48 3.98 21.46
CA ALA A 42 10.05 2.59 21.64
C ALA A 42 8.67 2.32 21.03
N LEU A 43 7.70 3.23 21.23
CA LEU A 43 6.36 3.09 20.67
C LEU A 43 6.36 3.22 19.14
N VAL A 44 7.09 4.20 18.58
CA VAL A 44 7.22 4.35 17.13
C VAL A 44 7.89 3.12 16.50
N SER A 45 8.95 2.59 17.12
CA SER A 45 9.60 1.35 16.69
C SER A 45 8.67 0.15 16.71
N LYS A 46 7.78 0.05 17.71
CA LYS A 46 6.76 -1.01 17.75
C LYS A 46 5.81 -0.93 16.55
N VAL A 47 5.37 0.26 16.16
CA VAL A 47 4.50 0.41 14.98
C VAL A 47 5.26 0.11 13.68
N LEU A 48 6.53 0.53 13.58
CA LEU A 48 7.38 0.21 12.42
C LEU A 48 7.62 -1.29 12.27
N TYR A 49 7.78 -2.01 13.38
CA TYR A 49 7.87 -3.47 13.36
C TYR A 49 6.59 -4.09 12.76
N LEU A 50 5.42 -3.62 13.19
CA LEU A 50 4.14 -4.09 12.66
C LEU A 50 3.96 -3.77 11.16
N TYR A 51 4.44 -2.61 10.68
CA TYR A 51 4.49 -2.32 9.24
C TYR A 51 5.41 -3.28 8.49
N LYS A 52 6.59 -3.58 9.04
CA LYS A 52 7.51 -4.54 8.42
C LYS A 52 6.86 -5.92 8.30
N GLU A 53 6.24 -6.41 9.37
CA GLU A 53 5.49 -7.67 9.35
C GLU A 53 4.36 -7.67 8.31
N TYR A 54 3.60 -6.58 8.23
CA TYR A 54 2.53 -6.43 7.25
C TYR A 54 3.03 -6.60 5.82
N TYR A 55 4.12 -5.92 5.43
CA TYR A 55 4.65 -6.06 4.08
C TYR A 55 5.32 -7.42 3.84
N THR A 56 5.96 -8.02 4.84
CA THR A 56 6.46 -9.41 4.74
C THR A 56 5.33 -10.39 4.45
N MET A 57 4.23 -10.32 5.20
CA MET A 57 3.05 -11.16 4.98
C MET A 57 2.38 -10.88 3.63
N LYS A 58 2.30 -9.60 3.24
CA LYS A 58 1.73 -9.18 1.95
C LYS A 58 2.53 -9.75 0.78
N TRP A 59 3.86 -9.65 0.83
CA TRP A 59 4.72 -10.16 -0.24
C TRP A 59 4.75 -11.68 -0.31
N ALA A 60 4.65 -12.38 0.83
CA ALA A 60 4.50 -13.83 0.84
C ALA A 60 3.19 -14.26 0.16
N GLY A 61 2.07 -13.63 0.54
CA GLY A 61 0.77 -13.92 -0.09
C GLY A 61 0.72 -13.56 -1.57
N ALA A 62 1.35 -12.45 -1.98
CA ALA A 62 1.40 -12.04 -3.38
C ALA A 62 2.24 -12.97 -4.26
N HIS A 63 3.23 -13.65 -3.68
CA HIS A 63 3.99 -14.67 -4.39
C HIS A 63 3.13 -15.92 -4.69
N GLU A 64 2.17 -16.25 -3.82
CA GLU A 64 1.20 -17.34 -4.05
C GLU A 64 0.07 -16.92 -5.00
N ASP A 65 -0.50 -15.73 -4.81
CA ASP A 65 -1.59 -15.19 -5.64
C ASP A 65 -1.56 -13.65 -5.67
N VAL A 66 -0.85 -13.10 -6.66
CA VAL A 66 -0.73 -11.65 -6.83
C VAL A 66 -2.05 -10.97 -7.20
N LEU A 67 -2.94 -11.64 -7.94
CA LEU A 67 -4.19 -11.04 -8.43
C LEU A 67 -5.13 -10.71 -7.27
N GLY A 68 -5.13 -11.55 -6.23
CA GLY A 68 -5.88 -11.30 -5.01
C GLY A 68 -5.55 -9.99 -4.31
N PHE A 69 -4.33 -9.47 -4.46
CA PHE A 69 -3.92 -8.20 -3.87
C PHE A 69 -4.24 -6.99 -4.75
N TYR A 70 -4.45 -7.20 -6.05
CA TYR A 70 -4.98 -6.19 -6.98
C TYR A 70 -6.52 -6.14 -6.97
N SER A 71 -7.17 -7.18 -6.45
CA SER A 71 -8.62 -7.23 -6.20
C SER A 71 -8.91 -7.70 -4.76
N PRO A 72 -8.50 -6.92 -3.75
CA PRO A 72 -8.52 -7.36 -2.36
C PRO A 72 -9.95 -7.46 -1.84
N THR A 73 -10.30 -8.61 -1.29
CA THR A 73 -11.65 -8.88 -0.76
C THR A 73 -11.83 -8.48 0.70
N TRP A 74 -10.73 -8.22 1.41
CA TRP A 74 -10.71 -7.79 2.82
C TRP A 74 -10.87 -6.27 2.99
N LEU A 75 -10.92 -5.53 1.88
CA LEU A 75 -11.11 -4.09 1.84
C LEU A 75 -12.53 -3.74 1.40
N SER A 76 -13.08 -2.67 1.96
CA SER A 76 -14.34 -2.09 1.47
C SER A 76 -14.16 -1.43 0.09
N PRO A 77 -15.25 -1.26 -0.70
CA PRO A 77 -15.17 -0.53 -1.97
C PRO A 77 -14.59 0.89 -1.83
N LEU A 78 -14.81 1.56 -0.69
CA LEU A 78 -14.24 2.87 -0.41
C LEU A 78 -12.73 2.81 -0.22
N GLU A 79 -12.22 1.82 0.52
CA GLU A 79 -10.78 1.58 0.66
C GLU A 79 -10.14 1.27 -0.69
N ILE A 80 -10.78 0.40 -1.50
CA ILE A 80 -10.32 0.01 -2.84
C ILE A 80 -10.20 1.23 -3.76
N ALA A 81 -11.19 2.12 -3.75
CA ALA A 81 -11.20 3.32 -4.59
C ALA A 81 -10.04 4.31 -4.30
N HIS A 82 -9.37 4.17 -3.15
CA HIS A 82 -8.24 5.01 -2.75
C HIS A 82 -6.90 4.29 -2.83
N LEU A 83 -6.85 3.08 -3.41
CA LEU A 83 -5.60 2.38 -3.63
C LEU A 83 -4.80 3.00 -4.77
N TRP A 84 -3.51 3.14 -4.52
CA TRP A 84 -2.46 3.34 -5.51
C TRP A 84 -1.71 2.02 -5.68
N ILE A 85 -1.85 1.36 -6.84
CA ILE A 85 -1.38 -0.01 -7.08
C ILE A 85 -2.11 -1.02 -6.16
N THR A 86 -1.62 -1.25 -4.95
CA THR A 86 -2.14 -2.26 -3.98
C THR A 86 -2.08 -1.75 -2.53
N GLY A 87 -2.02 -0.44 -2.34
CA GLY A 87 -1.96 0.20 -1.01
C GLY A 87 -2.15 1.72 -1.10
N TRP A 88 -1.90 2.45 -0.03
CA TRP A 88 -2.05 3.92 0.01
C TRP A 88 -0.96 4.63 -0.82
N LYS A 89 -1.21 5.86 -1.31
CA LYS A 89 -0.21 6.65 -2.06
C LYS A 89 0.72 7.41 -1.10
N PRO A 90 2.06 7.20 -1.13
CA PRO A 90 3.05 7.90 -0.30
C PRO A 90 2.83 9.41 -0.12
N SER A 91 2.46 10.13 -1.18
CA SER A 91 2.17 11.57 -1.17
C SER A 91 1.10 12.00 -0.16
N ILE A 92 0.19 11.10 0.24
CA ILE A 92 -0.82 11.34 1.28
C ILE A 92 -0.17 11.71 2.62
N THR A 93 0.98 11.11 2.95
CA THR A 93 1.72 11.38 4.20
C THR A 93 2.11 12.86 4.31
N PHE A 94 2.63 13.45 3.24
CA PHE A 94 3.06 14.85 3.24
C PHE A 94 1.85 15.78 3.31
N LYS A 95 0.75 15.45 2.61
CA LYS A 95 -0.49 16.21 2.72
C LYS A 95 -1.04 16.17 4.14
N LEU A 96 -1.00 15.01 4.80
CA LEU A 96 -1.42 14.84 6.18
C LEU A 96 -0.61 15.71 7.13
N ILE A 97 0.73 15.69 7.04
CA ILE A 97 1.62 16.52 7.87
C ILE A 97 1.31 18.01 7.67
N THR A 98 1.18 18.46 6.43
CA THR A 98 0.85 19.85 6.10
C THR A 98 -0.51 20.25 6.66
N SER A 99 -1.52 19.40 6.51
CA SER A 99 -2.87 19.66 7.04
C SER A 99 -2.89 19.71 8.57
N LEU A 100 -2.16 18.84 9.27
CA LEU A 100 -2.08 18.86 10.74
C LEU A 100 -1.38 20.11 11.26
N ARG A 101 -0.31 20.54 10.58
CA ARG A 101 0.38 21.80 10.90
C ARG A 101 -0.55 23.01 10.73
N GLN A 102 -1.31 23.04 9.64
CA GLN A 102 -2.23 24.15 9.31
C GLN A 102 -3.46 24.18 10.22
N ALA A 103 -4.01 23.02 10.58
CA ALA A 103 -5.19 22.92 11.43
C ALA A 103 -4.95 23.39 12.88
N ARG A 104 -3.67 23.58 13.29
CA ARG A 104 -3.27 24.02 14.63
C ARG A 104 -3.97 23.25 15.75
N ILE A 105 -4.14 21.93 15.55
CA ILE A 105 -4.81 21.06 16.51
C ILE A 105 -4.07 21.13 17.86
N SER A 106 -4.76 21.61 18.89
CA SER A 106 -4.22 21.73 20.24
C SER A 106 -3.69 20.38 20.72
N GLY A 107 -2.47 20.36 21.22
CA GLY A 107 -1.80 19.15 21.70
C GLY A 107 -0.97 18.39 20.65
N SER A 108 -1.06 18.72 19.36
CA SER A 108 -0.18 18.16 18.32
C SER A 108 1.16 18.90 18.25
N SER A 109 2.26 18.17 18.35
CA SER A 109 3.61 18.70 18.22
C SER A 109 4.02 18.98 16.77
N LEU A 110 3.23 18.50 15.78
CA LEU A 110 3.43 18.81 14.36
C LEU A 110 3.12 20.28 14.02
N VAL A 111 2.39 20.99 14.88
CA VAL A 111 2.21 22.44 14.77
C VAL A 111 3.55 23.18 14.96
N ASN A 112 4.48 22.58 15.70
CA ASN A 112 5.80 23.14 16.04
C ASN A 112 6.92 22.65 15.12
N LEU A 113 6.61 22.23 13.90
CA LEU A 113 7.63 21.92 12.89
C LEU A 113 8.47 23.17 12.59
N THR A 114 9.79 23.04 12.68
CA THR A 114 10.71 24.14 12.35
C THR A 114 10.73 24.39 10.84
N ASP A 115 11.10 25.60 10.43
CA ASP A 115 11.18 25.92 8.99
C ASP A 115 12.19 25.04 8.24
N GLU A 116 13.27 24.62 8.92
CA GLU A 116 14.23 23.68 8.37
C GLU A 116 13.62 22.28 8.20
N GLN A 117 12.85 21.78 9.17
CA GLN A 117 12.12 20.50 9.02
C GLN A 117 11.14 20.57 7.84
N VAL A 118 10.43 21.67 7.69
CA VAL A 118 9.45 21.88 6.61
C VAL A 118 10.15 21.89 5.25
N LYS A 119 11.25 22.62 5.12
CA LYS A 119 12.06 22.65 3.89
C LYS A 119 12.57 21.25 3.51
N ARG A 120 13.02 20.46 4.49
CA ARG A 120 13.46 19.07 4.27
C ARG A 120 12.30 18.15 3.90
N LEU A 121 11.14 18.30 4.53
CA LEU A 121 9.93 17.53 4.21
C LEU A 121 9.44 17.84 2.79
N GLU A 122 9.50 19.10 2.34
CA GLU A 122 9.15 19.44 0.95
C GLU A 122 10.13 18.83 -0.05
N LYS A 123 11.44 18.86 0.23
CA LYS A 123 12.43 18.17 -0.61
C LYS A 123 12.16 16.65 -0.66
N LEU A 124 11.82 16.05 0.48
CA LEU A 124 11.48 14.64 0.57
C LEU A 124 10.18 14.32 -0.20
N ARG A 125 9.16 15.19 -0.14
CA ARG A 125 7.91 15.06 -0.90
C ARG A 125 8.18 14.98 -2.40
N LEU A 126 9.01 15.88 -2.93
CA LEU A 126 9.38 15.88 -4.35
C LEU A 126 10.10 14.58 -4.74
N LYS A 127 11.09 14.16 -3.94
CA LYS A 127 11.80 12.88 -4.13
C LYS A 127 10.84 11.68 -4.14
N ILE A 128 9.90 11.62 -3.21
CA ILE A 128 8.92 10.51 -3.14
C ILE A 128 7.96 10.58 -4.33
N SER A 129 7.53 11.77 -4.75
CA SER A 129 6.69 11.96 -5.94
C SER A 129 7.36 11.42 -7.20
N GLU A 130 8.66 11.69 -7.39
CA GLU A 130 9.42 11.15 -8.52
C GLU A 130 9.48 9.61 -8.52
N GLU A 131 9.58 8.99 -7.34
CA GLU A 131 9.60 7.53 -7.19
C GLU A 131 8.20 6.92 -7.42
N GLU A 132 7.14 7.61 -6.98
CA GLU A 132 5.76 7.25 -7.31
C GLU A 132 5.55 7.25 -8.83
N GLU A 133 5.97 8.32 -9.51
CA GLU A 133 5.84 8.42 -10.97
C GLU A 133 6.63 7.34 -11.70
N LYS A 134 7.80 6.93 -11.20
CA LYS A 134 8.56 5.81 -11.78
C LYS A 134 7.74 4.51 -11.71
N VAL A 135 7.12 4.22 -10.56
CA VAL A 135 6.26 3.03 -10.41
C VAL A 135 5.04 3.13 -11.33
N GLU A 136 4.43 4.30 -11.44
CA GLU A 136 3.28 4.53 -12.33
C GLU A 136 3.63 4.30 -13.81
N ARG A 137 4.77 4.84 -14.27
CA ARG A 137 5.27 4.61 -15.64
C ARG A 137 5.56 3.15 -15.93
N GLU A 138 6.15 2.41 -14.98
CA GLU A 138 6.40 0.98 -15.16
C GLU A 138 5.11 0.16 -15.17
N MET A 139 4.12 0.54 -14.35
CA MET A 139 2.79 -0.08 -14.37
C MET A 139 2.08 0.17 -15.71
N GLU A 140 2.18 1.39 -16.26
CA GLU A 140 1.63 1.72 -17.58
C GLU A 140 2.27 0.87 -18.68
N ARG A 141 3.61 0.80 -18.72
CA ARG A 141 4.35 -0.08 -19.65
C ARG A 141 3.91 -1.54 -19.51
N HIS A 142 3.73 -2.01 -18.27
CA HIS A 142 3.26 -3.36 -18.00
C HIS A 142 1.86 -3.61 -18.57
N GLN A 143 0.92 -2.68 -18.39
CA GLN A 143 -0.44 -2.77 -18.92
C GLN A 143 -0.45 -2.80 -20.45
N VAL A 144 0.34 -1.95 -21.12
CA VAL A 144 0.43 -1.91 -22.59
C VAL A 144 1.03 -3.21 -23.13
N SER A 145 2.00 -3.82 -22.45
CA SER A 145 2.63 -5.08 -22.87
C SER A 145 1.68 -6.26 -23.01
N ILE A 146 0.48 -6.17 -22.42
CA ILE A 146 -0.59 -7.17 -22.56
C ILE A 146 -1.08 -7.25 -24.02
N ALA A 147 -1.17 -6.10 -24.71
CA ALA A 147 -1.67 -6.02 -26.08
C ALA A 147 -0.77 -6.79 -27.05
N ASP A 148 0.55 -6.61 -26.95
CA ASP A 148 1.52 -7.23 -27.86
C ASP A 148 1.48 -8.76 -27.84
N LYS A 149 1.39 -9.35 -26.63
CA LYS A 149 1.55 -10.80 -26.45
C LYS A 149 0.23 -11.56 -26.60
N LYS A 150 -0.88 -11.02 -26.10
CA LYS A 150 -2.18 -11.72 -26.10
C LYS A 150 -2.97 -11.54 -27.39
N MET A 151 -2.95 -10.35 -28.01
CA MET A 151 -3.70 -10.11 -29.25
C MET A 151 -3.13 -10.89 -30.43
N LEU A 152 -1.80 -11.06 -30.50
CA LEU A 152 -1.15 -11.91 -31.50
C LEU A 152 -1.60 -13.37 -31.41
N GLN A 153 -1.74 -13.89 -30.18
CA GLN A 153 -2.15 -15.28 -29.94
C GLN A 153 -3.65 -15.48 -30.17
N LEU A 154 -4.49 -14.53 -29.74
CA LEU A 154 -5.93 -14.52 -30.05
C LEU A 154 -6.19 -14.43 -31.56
N ALA A 155 -5.40 -13.63 -32.29
CA ALA A 155 -5.47 -13.54 -33.75
C ALA A 155 -5.14 -14.88 -34.43
N ARG A 156 -4.18 -15.64 -33.91
CA ARG A 156 -3.82 -16.98 -34.44
C ARG A 156 -4.89 -18.04 -34.16
N LEU A 157 -5.58 -17.94 -33.02
CA LEU A 157 -6.70 -18.81 -32.67
C LEU A 157 -7.94 -18.54 -33.53
N SER A 158 -8.21 -17.26 -33.86
CA SER A 158 -9.40 -16.84 -34.59
C SER A 158 -9.29 -17.03 -36.12
N THR A 159 -8.09 -17.09 -36.69
CA THR A 159 -7.88 -17.33 -38.14
C THR A 159 -8.06 -18.80 -38.56
N GLY A 160 -8.39 -19.71 -37.64
CA GLY A 160 -8.68 -21.11 -37.98
C GLY A 160 -7.48 -21.95 -38.39
N GLN A 161 -6.26 -21.40 -38.35
CA GLN A 161 -4.98 -22.10 -38.64
C GLN A 161 -4.68 -23.29 -37.71
N MET A 162 -5.55 -23.56 -36.73
CA MET A 162 -5.35 -24.53 -35.64
C MET A 162 -6.32 -25.72 -35.66
N LYS A 163 -7.30 -25.77 -36.57
CA LYS A 163 -8.29 -26.86 -36.57
C LYS A 163 -7.71 -28.24 -36.94
N GLU A 164 -6.50 -28.31 -37.49
CA GLU A 164 -5.94 -29.55 -38.04
C GLU A 164 -4.69 -30.10 -37.29
N HIS A 165 -4.08 -29.35 -36.36
CA HIS A 165 -2.81 -29.75 -35.74
C HIS A 165 -2.82 -29.65 -34.20
N LYS A 166 -3.04 -30.79 -33.51
CA LYS A 166 -3.01 -30.89 -32.04
C LYS A 166 -1.70 -30.41 -31.41
N GLU A 167 -0.55 -30.65 -32.05
CA GLU A 167 0.76 -30.22 -31.54
C GLU A 167 0.90 -28.69 -31.51
N ILE A 168 0.35 -27.99 -32.51
CA ILE A 168 0.35 -26.51 -32.58
C ILE A 168 -0.57 -25.93 -31.50
N ALA A 169 -1.68 -26.62 -31.17
CA ALA A 169 -2.58 -26.23 -30.09
C ALA A 169 -1.93 -26.33 -28.70
N GLU A 170 -1.23 -27.42 -28.42
CA GLU A 170 -0.52 -27.59 -27.13
C GLU A 170 0.67 -26.62 -26.99
N GLU A 171 1.42 -26.37 -28.06
CA GLU A 171 2.51 -25.39 -28.03
C GLU A 171 1.99 -23.96 -27.79
N LEU A 172 0.87 -23.59 -28.43
CA LEU A 172 0.25 -22.28 -28.18
C LEU A 172 -0.25 -22.16 -26.74
N LYS A 173 -0.85 -23.20 -26.18
CA LYS A 173 -1.29 -23.22 -24.79
C LYS A 173 -0.12 -22.99 -23.84
N ARG A 174 1.02 -23.66 -24.05
CA ARG A 174 2.25 -23.42 -23.28
C ARG A 174 2.74 -21.98 -23.41
N LEU A 175 2.74 -21.41 -24.60
CA LEU A 175 3.13 -20.02 -24.83
C LEU A 175 2.19 -19.03 -24.12
N VAL A 176 0.89 -19.32 -24.07
CA VAL A 176 -0.10 -18.53 -23.32
C VAL A 176 0.19 -18.62 -21.82
N ASP A 177 0.42 -19.82 -21.29
CA ASP A 177 0.71 -20.03 -19.87
C ASP A 177 2.00 -19.28 -19.45
N VAL A 178 3.05 -19.36 -20.27
CA VAL A 178 4.30 -18.60 -20.05
C VAL A 178 4.05 -17.09 -20.11
N ALA A 179 3.27 -16.61 -21.07
CA ALA A 179 2.92 -15.19 -21.16
C ALA A 179 2.13 -14.71 -19.94
N MET A 180 1.16 -15.51 -19.48
CA MET A 180 0.38 -15.23 -18.28
C MET A 180 1.25 -15.20 -17.04
N ASN A 181 2.12 -16.19 -16.85
CA ASN A 181 3.06 -16.21 -15.72
C ASN A 181 3.98 -14.99 -15.71
N ASN A 182 4.50 -14.57 -16.87
CA ASN A 182 5.31 -13.36 -16.97
C ASN A 182 4.55 -12.09 -16.57
N LEU A 183 3.25 -12.02 -16.86
CA LEU A 183 2.40 -10.90 -16.43
C LEU A 183 2.23 -10.90 -14.91
N LEU A 184 1.93 -12.05 -14.31
CA LEU A 184 1.78 -12.18 -12.86
C LEU A 184 3.09 -11.81 -12.12
N VAL A 185 4.24 -12.28 -12.60
CA VAL A 185 5.56 -11.90 -12.07
C VAL A 185 5.80 -10.39 -12.20
N GLY A 186 5.36 -9.77 -13.30
CA GLY A 186 5.43 -8.33 -13.48
C GLY A 186 4.59 -7.56 -12.45
N LEU A 187 3.36 -7.99 -12.20
CA LEU A 187 2.49 -7.43 -11.16
C LEU A 187 3.10 -7.57 -9.75
N GLU A 188 3.72 -8.71 -9.45
CA GLU A 188 4.38 -8.94 -8.16
C GLU A 188 5.53 -7.93 -7.95
N LYS A 189 6.33 -7.69 -9.00
CA LYS A 189 7.39 -6.68 -9.00
C LYS A 189 6.86 -5.27 -8.80
N MET A 190 5.77 -4.89 -9.49
CA MET A 190 5.15 -3.57 -9.35
C MET A 190 4.60 -3.34 -7.94
N MET A 191 3.96 -4.35 -7.36
CA MET A 191 3.50 -4.32 -5.97
C MET A 191 4.68 -4.09 -5.01
N LYS A 192 5.74 -4.88 -5.12
CA LYS A 192 6.95 -4.74 -4.28
C LYS A 192 7.59 -3.36 -4.44
N ALA A 193 7.72 -2.86 -5.66
CA ALA A 193 8.25 -1.52 -5.92
C ALA A 193 7.42 -0.44 -5.22
N ALA A 194 6.10 -0.47 -5.37
CA ALA A 194 5.19 0.48 -4.70
C ALA A 194 5.29 0.41 -3.17
N ASP A 195 5.35 -0.80 -2.61
CA ASP A 195 5.47 -1.01 -1.17
C ASP A 195 6.82 -0.53 -0.60
N CYS A 196 7.91 -0.67 -1.36
CA CYS A 196 9.20 -0.10 -1.01
C CYS A 196 9.15 1.44 -0.94
N VAL A 197 8.45 2.11 -1.85
CA VAL A 197 8.27 3.57 -1.79
C VAL A 197 7.49 3.98 -0.54
N ARG A 198 6.46 3.21 -0.14
CA ARG A 198 5.71 3.45 1.11
C ARG A 198 6.58 3.34 2.35
N LEU A 199 7.35 2.28 2.46
CA LEU A 199 8.28 2.05 3.58
C LEU A 199 9.34 3.14 3.65
N LYS A 200 9.89 3.53 2.49
CA LYS A 200 10.88 4.61 2.36
C LYS A 200 10.29 5.95 2.80
N ALA A 201 9.07 6.28 2.36
CA ALA A 201 8.39 7.53 2.75
C ALA A 201 8.19 7.62 4.26
N ILE A 202 7.66 6.57 4.91
CA ILE A 202 7.47 6.56 6.36
C ILE A 202 8.81 6.70 7.08
N LYS A 203 9.82 5.91 6.70
CA LYS A 203 11.13 5.94 7.34
C LYS A 203 11.79 7.32 7.22
N GLU A 204 11.90 7.85 6.00
CA GLU A 204 12.57 9.13 5.77
C GLU A 204 11.80 10.31 6.39
N VAL A 205 10.46 10.23 6.52
CA VAL A 205 9.69 11.22 7.31
C VAL A 205 10.06 11.14 8.78
N LEU A 206 10.07 9.95 9.38
CA LEU A 206 10.42 9.78 10.79
C LEU A 206 11.85 10.24 11.10
N ASP A 207 12.80 10.03 10.19
CA ASP A 207 14.18 10.50 10.31
C ASP A 207 14.29 12.04 10.36
N LEU A 208 13.27 12.78 9.90
CA LEU A 208 13.20 14.25 9.92
C LEU A 208 12.43 14.81 11.12
N LEU A 209 11.67 13.98 11.83
CA LEU A 209 10.81 14.38 12.93
C LEU A 209 11.50 14.16 14.28
N THR A 210 11.15 14.97 15.28
CA THR A 210 11.47 14.63 16.66
C THR A 210 10.67 13.40 17.10
N PRO A 211 11.07 12.70 18.18
CA PRO A 211 10.33 11.52 18.64
C PRO A 211 8.86 11.81 19.02
N LEU A 212 8.58 12.97 19.61
CA LEU A 212 7.20 13.38 19.90
C LEU A 212 6.39 13.68 18.62
N GLN A 213 7.01 14.34 17.63
CA GLN A 213 6.40 14.57 16.32
C GLN A 213 6.15 13.27 15.58
N SER A 214 7.06 12.31 15.71
CA SER A 214 6.91 10.96 15.17
C SER A 214 5.71 10.24 15.77
N VAL A 215 5.49 10.35 17.08
CA VAL A 215 4.27 9.81 17.74
C VAL A 215 3.01 10.41 17.10
N ASP A 216 2.93 11.73 16.96
CA ASP A 216 1.75 12.39 16.37
C ASP A 216 1.54 12.02 14.91
N PHE A 217 2.62 11.92 14.14
CA PHE A 217 2.57 11.50 12.76
C PHE A 217 2.03 10.08 12.63
N MET A 218 2.50 9.15 13.47
CA MET A 218 2.02 7.76 13.45
C MET A 218 0.55 7.67 13.88
N VAL A 219 0.14 8.39 14.94
CA VAL A 219 -1.27 8.46 15.34
C VAL A 219 -2.14 8.91 14.18
N ALA A 220 -1.79 10.03 13.55
CA ALA A 220 -2.61 10.57 12.46
C ALA A 220 -2.66 9.63 11.24
N SER A 221 -1.54 8.99 10.90
CA SER A 221 -1.47 8.04 9.78
C SER A 221 -2.35 6.81 10.02
N LEU A 222 -2.28 6.24 11.23
CA LEU A 222 -3.11 5.10 11.62
C LEU A 222 -4.59 5.48 11.70
N MET A 223 -4.90 6.62 12.30
CA MET A 223 -6.28 7.11 12.38
C MET A 223 -6.88 7.33 10.99
N LEU A 224 -6.12 7.88 10.04
CA LEU A 224 -6.60 8.05 8.66
C LEU A 224 -7.00 6.69 8.04
N GLN A 225 -6.16 5.67 8.20
CA GLN A 225 -6.46 4.31 7.72
C GLN A 225 -7.73 3.74 8.38
N ILE A 226 -7.81 3.81 9.72
CA ILE A 226 -8.94 3.27 10.48
C ILE A 226 -10.25 4.02 10.14
N GLN A 227 -10.21 5.34 10.01
CA GLN A 227 -11.39 6.13 9.66
C GLN A 227 -11.88 5.83 8.24
N LEU A 228 -10.98 5.70 7.26
CA LEU A 228 -11.34 5.32 5.89
C LEU A 228 -12.07 3.97 5.86
N ARG A 229 -11.53 2.98 6.58
CA ARG A 229 -12.15 1.66 6.76
C ARG A 229 -13.53 1.74 7.41
N ASN A 230 -13.65 2.50 8.50
CA ASN A 230 -14.89 2.67 9.24
C ASN A 230 -15.96 3.38 8.40
N TRP A 231 -15.60 4.39 7.60
CA TRP A 231 -16.49 5.02 6.62
C TRP A 231 -16.98 4.01 5.57
N GLY A 232 -16.07 3.18 5.06
CA GLY A 232 -16.40 2.13 4.10
C GLY A 232 -17.41 1.11 4.64
N LYS A 233 -17.16 0.59 5.84
CA LYS A 233 -18.06 -0.36 6.54
C LYS A 233 -19.45 0.25 6.80
N ARG A 234 -19.51 1.52 7.26
CA ARG A 234 -20.78 2.24 7.47
C ARG A 234 -21.57 2.44 6.19
N ARG A 235 -20.90 2.77 5.08
CA ARG A 235 -21.57 2.95 3.78
C ARG A 235 -22.15 1.63 3.28
N HIS A 236 -21.38 0.56 3.35
CA HIS A 236 -21.82 -0.76 2.89
C HIS A 236 -23.06 -1.26 3.65
N SER A 237 -23.09 -1.03 4.97
CA SER A 237 -24.24 -1.40 5.82
C SER A 237 -25.51 -0.62 5.47
N ARG A 238 -25.40 0.60 4.92
CA ARG A 238 -26.54 1.42 4.49
C ARG A 238 -27.09 1.06 3.11
N THR A 239 -26.33 0.33 2.29
CA THR A 239 -26.76 -0.11 0.95
C THR A 239 -27.44 -1.48 0.98
N MET A 240 -27.40 -2.17 2.13
CA MET A 240 -28.04 -3.47 2.36
C MET A 240 -29.42 -3.35 3.06
N ILE A 241 -29.98 -2.14 3.13
CA ILE A 241 -31.34 -1.81 3.58
C ILE A 241 -32.07 -1.18 2.40
#